data_AF-A0A3A9JZE0-F1
#
_entry.id   AF-A0A3A9JZE0-F1
#
_cell.length_a   1.000
_cell.length_b   1.000
_cell.length_c   1.000
_cell.angle_alpha   90.00
_cell.angle_beta   90.00
_cell.angle_gamma   90.00
#
_symmetry.space_group_name_H-M   'P 1'
#
loop_
_entity.id
_entity.type
_entity.pdbx_description
1 polymer ?
#
loop_
_entity_poly.entity_id
_entity_poly.type
_entity_poly.pdbx_seq_one_letter_code
_entity_poly.pdbx_strand_id
1 'polypeptide(L)' 'MRYPCVEIDINKIRHNARYLMDYCGNNGIEVMGVTKGVCALHPVVKAMLDGGVKKLGDSRLHNIKALRDARF' A
#
# COMPACT_ATOMS: atom_id res chain seq x y z
N MET A 1 9.03 -10.65 -21.45
CA MET A 1 7.77 -9.96 -21.12
C MET A 1 6.87 -9.99 -22.34
N ARG A 2 5.57 -10.23 -22.15
CA ARG A 2 4.58 -10.23 -23.25
C ARG A 2 3.51 -9.20 -22.92
N TYR A 3 3.21 -8.33 -23.89
CA TYR A 3 2.22 -7.27 -23.75
C TYR A 3 0.82 -7.76 -24.13
N PRO A 4 -0.25 -7.18 -23.53
CA PRO A 4 -0.24 -6.04 -22.60
C PRO A 4 0.22 -6.42 -21.17
N CYS A 5 0.89 -5.49 -20.49
CA CYS A 5 1.44 -5.67 -19.15
C CYS A 5 1.34 -4.36 -18.35
N VAL A 6 1.12 -4.47 -17.04
CA VAL A 6 1.19 -3.34 -16.09
C VAL A 6 2.44 -3.51 -15.24
N GLU A 7 3.32 -2.53 -15.30
CA GLU A 7 4.55 -2.50 -14.52
C GLU A 7 4.39 -1.58 -13.31
N ILE A 8 4.86 -2.02 -12.14
CA ILE A 8 4.80 -1.25 -10.90
C ILE A 8 6.22 -1.09 -10.36
N ASP A 9 6.66 0.16 -10.26
CA ASP A 9 7.91 0.51 -9.60
C ASP A 9 7.69 0.59 -8.07
N ILE A 10 8.14 -0.44 -7.36
CA ILE A 10 8.00 -0.58 -5.91
C ILE A 10 8.72 0.55 -5.15
N ASN A 11 9.84 1.08 -5.67
CA ASN A 11 10.55 2.16 -5.02
C ASN A 11 9.74 3.46 -5.05
N LYS A 12 9.02 3.73 -6.15
CA LYS A 12 8.12 4.88 -6.24
C LYS A 12 6.93 4.76 -5.29
N ILE A 13 6.38 3.56 -5.11
CA ILE A 13 5.33 3.32 -4.10
C ILE A 13 5.83 3.68 -2.70
N ARG A 14 7.00 3.18 -2.31
CA ARG A 14 7.60 3.45 -1.00
C ARG A 14 7.92 4.93 -0.80
N HIS A 15 8.48 5.59 -1.82
CA HIS A 15 8.75 7.03 -1.80
C HIS A 15 7.47 7.85 -1.61
N ASN A 16 6.43 7.56 -2.39
CA ASN A 16 5.15 8.25 -2.30
C ASN A 16 4.48 8.04 -0.94
N ALA A 17 4.51 6.81 -0.42
CA ALA A 17 4.00 6.50 0.90
C ALA A 17 4.74 7.31 1.99
N ARG A 18 6.07 7.36 1.95
CA ARG A 18 6.87 8.17 2.89
C ARG A 18 6.49 9.65 2.83
N TYR A 19 6.45 10.21 1.63
CA TYR A 19 6.10 11.62 1.44
C TYR A 19 4.72 11.94 2.04
N LEU A 20 3.70 11.09 1.78
CA LEU A 20 2.36 11.29 2.31
C LEU A 20 2.32 11.15 3.84
N MET A 21 3.04 10.19 4.41
CA MET A 21 3.12 10.03 5.86
C MET A 21 3.74 11.26 6.54
N ASP A 22 4.81 11.80 5.98
CA ASP A 22 5.49 12.98 6.51
C ASP A 22 4.60 14.23 6.36
N TYR A 23 4.04 14.43 5.16
CA TYR A 23 3.17 15.57 4.87
C TYR A 23 1.91 15.58 5.74
N CYS A 24 1.16 14.47 5.78
CA CYS A 24 -0.04 14.38 6.60
C CYS A 24 0.28 14.41 8.09
N GLY A 25 1.38 13.76 8.51
CA GLY A 25 1.83 13.77 9.90
C GLY A 25 2.15 15.17 10.42
N ASN A 26 2.82 16.00 9.62
CA ASN A 26 3.10 17.41 9.96
C ASN A 26 1.82 18.25 10.09
N ASN A 27 0.70 17.79 9.54
CA ASN A 27 -0.61 18.42 9.64
C ASN A 27 -1.53 17.74 10.68
N GLY A 28 -1.01 16.79 11.47
CA GLY A 28 -1.80 16.06 12.47
C GLY A 28 -2.85 15.10 11.88
N ILE A 29 -2.69 14.71 10.61
CA ILE A 29 -3.63 13.83 9.89
C ILE A 29 -3.10 12.39 9.88
N GLU A 30 -3.91 11.45 10.37
CA GLU A 30 -3.59 10.02 10.27
C GLU A 30 -3.96 9.46 8.88
N VAL A 31 -3.06 8.68 8.30
CA VAL A 31 -3.22 8.09 6.96
C VAL A 31 -3.57 6.61 7.03
N MET A 32 -4.56 6.20 6.22
CA MET A 32 -4.87 4.81 5.91
C MET A 32 -4.46 4.48 4.48
N GLY A 33 -3.63 3.45 4.30
CA GLY A 33 -3.25 2.94 2.99
C GLY A 33 -4.32 2.04 2.39
N VAL A 34 -4.97 2.49 1.33
CA VAL A 34 -6.05 1.72 0.69
C VAL A 34 -5.51 0.80 -0.41
N THR A 35 -5.69 -0.51 -0.26
CA THR A 35 -5.11 -1.54 -1.15
C THR A 35 -6.00 -1.93 -2.33
N LYS A 36 -7.23 -1.41 -2.39
CA LYS A 36 -8.26 -1.81 -3.38
C LYS A 36 -7.83 -1.68 -4.84
N GLY A 37 -6.93 -0.72 -5.14
CA GLY A 37 -6.45 -0.43 -6.50
C GLY A 37 -5.40 -1.42 -7.00
N VAL A 38 -4.77 -2.16 -6.09
CA VAL A 38 -3.76 -3.18 -6.40
C VAL A 38 -4.19 -4.57 -5.94
N CYS A 39 -5.46 -4.73 -5.55
CA CYS A 39 -6.02 -5.99 -5.06
C CYS A 39 -5.14 -6.65 -3.99
N ALA A 40 -4.67 -5.85 -3.02
CA ALA A 40 -3.79 -6.31 -1.96
C ALA A 40 -2.48 -6.98 -2.44
N LEU A 41 -1.93 -6.58 -3.60
CA LEU A 41 -0.67 -7.09 -4.11
C LEU A 41 0.47 -6.91 -3.10
N HIS A 42 0.95 -8.02 -2.53
CA HIS A 42 1.88 -8.06 -1.39
C HIS A 42 3.12 -7.15 -1.55
N PRO A 43 3.85 -7.14 -2.68
CA PRO A 43 4.97 -6.22 -2.87
C PRO A 43 4.59 -4.73 -2.72
N VAL A 44 3.42 -4.34 -3.21
CA VAL A 44 2.94 -2.95 -3.12
C VAL A 44 2.54 -2.63 -1.68
N VAL A 45 1.79 -3.53 -1.03
CA VAL A 45 1.39 -3.36 0.37
C VAL A 45 2.61 -3.25 1.27
N LYS A 46 3.62 -4.11 1.07
CA LYS A 46 4.88 -4.03 1.81
C LYS A 46 5.59 -2.70 1.60
N ALA A 47 5.68 -2.21 0.36
CA ALA A 47 6.26 -0.89 0.09
C ALA A 47 5.50 0.27 0.75
N MET A 48 4.17 0.18 0.84
CA MET A 48 3.37 1.16 1.57
C MET A 48 3.71 1.14 3.07
N LEU A 49 3.80 -0.04 3.68
CA LEU A 49 4.19 -0.21 5.09
C LEU A 49 5.63 0.27 5.34
N ASP A 50 6.58 -0.11 4.49
CA ASP A 50 7.98 0.34 4.56
C ASP A 50 8.09 1.87 4.40
N GLY A 51 7.16 2.48 3.67
CA GLY A 51 6.97 3.92 3.56
C GLY A 51 6.36 4.59 4.80
N GLY A 52 5.95 3.82 5.81
CA GLY A 52 5.45 4.32 7.10
C GLY A 52 3.94 4.28 7.28
N VAL A 53 3.18 3.75 6.31
CA VAL A 53 1.75 3.51 6.49
C VAL A 53 1.53 2.54 7.64
N LYS A 54 0.57 2.84 8.53
CA LYS A 54 0.30 2.02 9.73
C LYS A 54 -1.01 1.24 9.68
N LYS A 55 -1.94 1.66 8.83
CA LYS A 55 -3.29 1.08 8.72
C LYS A 55 -3.59 0.78 7.27
N LEU A 56 -4.11 -0.41 7.00
CA LEU A 56 -4.52 -0.84 5.67
C LEU A 56 -6.05 -0.93 5.58
N GLY A 57 -6.60 -0.57 4.42
CA GLY A 57 -8.02 -0.70 4.12
C GLY A 57 -8.25 -1.28 2.73
N ASP A 58 -9.28 -2.11 2.57
CA ASP A 58 -9.69 -2.66 1.28
C ASP A 58 -11.22 -2.68 1.18
N SER A 59 -11.73 -2.67 -0.05
CA SER A 59 -13.18 -2.75 -0.31
C SER A 59 -13.70 -4.20 -0.36
N ARG A 60 -12.82 -5.21 -0.24
CA ARG A 60 -13.15 -6.63 -0.40
C ARG A 60 -12.61 -7.45 0.76
N LEU A 61 -13.48 -8.26 1.40
CA LEU A 61 -13.10 -9.08 2.56
C LEU A 61 -12.06 -10.15 2.25
N HIS A 62 -12.03 -10.71 1.03
CA HIS A 62 -11.01 -11.71 0.68
C HIS A 62 -9.60 -11.12 0.64
N ASN A 63 -9.45 -9.86 0.22
CA ASN A 63 -8.16 -9.14 0.25
C ASN A 63 -7.72 -8.91 1.70
N ILE A 64 -8.64 -8.49 2.58
CA ILE A 64 -8.36 -8.34 4.01
C ILE A 64 -7.92 -9.67 4.63
N LYS A 65 -8.60 -10.76 4.30
CA LYS A 65 -8.25 -12.10 4.78
C LYS A 65 -6.86 -12.51 4.29
N ALA A 66 -6.57 -12.35 3.00
CA ALA A 66 -5.27 -12.67 2.42
C ALA A 66 -4.11 -11.90 3.10
N LEU A 67 -4.30 -10.61 3.37
CA LEU A 67 -3.32 -9.79 4.08
C LEU A 67 -3.10 -10.28 5.53
N ARG A 68 -4.19 -10.60 6.24
CA ARG A 68 -4.10 -11.16 7.61
C ARG A 68 -3.38 -12.50 7.63
N ASP A 69 -3.70 -13.40 6.71
CA ASP A 69 -3.06 -14.72 6.60
C ASP A 69 -1.56 -14.60 6.29
N ALA A 70 -1.19 -13.60 5.48
CA ALA A 70 0.20 -13.25 5.16
C ALA A 70 0.91 -12.38 6.22
N ARG A 71 0.24 -12.08 7.35
CA ARG A 71 0.77 -11.32 8.50
C ARG A 71 1.24 -9.89 8.16
N PHE A 72 0.48 -9.22 7.31
CA PHE A 72 0.58 -7.76 7.11
C PHE A 72 -0.05 -6.98 8.28
#